data_AF-A0A5C5E6M6-F1
#
_entry.id   AF-A0A5C5E6M6-F1
#
_cell.length_a   1.000
_cell.length_b   1.000
_cell.length_c   1.000
_cell.angle_alpha   90.00
_cell.angle_beta   90.00
_cell.angle_gamma   90.00
#
_symmetry.space_group_name_H-M   'P 1'
#
loop_
_entity.id
_entity.type
_entity.pdbx_description
1 polymer ?
#
loop_
_entity_poly.entity_id
_entity_poly.type
_entity_poly.pdbx_seq_one_letter_code
_entity_poly.pdbx_strand_id
1 'polypeptide(L)'
;MFMVVNKYNGVSAIAYKERMKPKLLRIYEVLSNRMILSSDDHYYHLHLDKGFDGEYGLDGLTEPLSSHCLVLNDLQLEFRKSSFQVDTLLICTDKIRLYEVKNYEGVHTWADDKLLKSTGVYLENPWVQLQRTKVKLELLLQSLSCQMKVEAYVVYINPEFTLLEAKADGNYLLPSQVPLHFRSLQTKETPSFEQRRLAERLLQLHNPDYPPHMKPVYCYEDLRKGIGCPACGTVAEAFHGHFIKCQTCGERMNVKKAIKRNIEDFRLLFPDEKLTTNRMLDWCGSGDKDRIYRILRESYQPKGNAHGRYYI
;
A
#
# COMPACT_ATOMS: atom_id res chain seq x y z
N MET A 1 9.74 3.72 21.52
CA MET A 1 11.15 3.72 21.08
C MET A 1 11.36 2.60 20.08
N PHE A 2 11.11 2.87 18.80
CA PHE A 2 11.61 2.10 17.65
C PHE A 2 11.64 3.08 16.47
N MET A 3 12.69 3.89 16.39
CA MET A 3 13.09 4.47 15.12
C MET A 3 13.66 3.33 14.29
N VAL A 4 13.00 2.96 13.19
CA VAL A 4 13.65 2.16 12.15
C VAL A 4 14.59 3.10 11.43
N VAL A 5 15.81 3.22 11.96
CA VAL A 5 16.93 3.84 11.25
C VAL A 5 17.47 2.76 10.31
N ASN A 6 16.95 2.71 9.09
CA ASN A 6 17.60 1.97 8.01
C ASN A 6 18.82 2.79 7.55
N LYS A 7 19.98 2.51 8.15
CA LYS A 7 21.28 2.88 7.61
C LYS A 7 21.86 1.67 6.89
N TYR A 8 21.78 1.65 5.55
CA TYR A 8 22.69 0.88 4.70
C TYR A 8 23.00 1.70 3.44
N ASN A 9 24.28 2.08 3.32
CA ASN A 9 25.02 2.41 2.09
C ASN A 9 24.37 3.36 1.08
N GLY A 10 24.62 4.67 1.23
CA GLY A 10 24.89 5.58 0.10
C GLY A 10 23.83 5.74 -0.99
N VAL A 11 22.54 5.60 -0.68
CA VAL A 11 21.43 5.92 -1.60
C VAL A 11 20.41 6.79 -0.86
N SER A 12 19.89 7.79 -1.58
CA SER A 12 18.97 8.86 -1.18
C SER A 12 17.86 8.39 -0.23
N ALA A 13 17.50 9.20 0.77
CA ALA A 13 16.23 8.98 1.48
C ALA A 13 15.09 9.29 0.51
N ILE A 14 14.20 8.33 0.24
CA ILE A 14 13.22 8.37 -0.86
C ILE A 14 11.94 9.10 -0.43
N ALA A 15 11.41 8.83 0.78
CA ALA A 15 10.31 9.57 1.40
C ALA A 15 10.41 9.62 2.95
N TYR A 16 9.63 10.50 3.60
CA TYR A 16 9.52 10.52 5.07
C TYR A 16 8.58 9.41 5.58
N LYS A 17 7.52 9.09 4.81
CA LYS A 17 6.78 7.82 4.90
C LYS A 17 6.79 7.16 3.53
N GLU A 18 7.49 6.03 3.43
CA GLU A 18 7.50 5.20 2.23
C GLU A 18 6.11 4.64 1.95
N ARG A 19 5.80 4.47 0.66
CA ARG A 19 4.60 3.76 0.24
C ARG A 19 4.80 2.28 0.51
N MET A 20 3.83 1.68 1.18
CA MET A 20 3.80 0.25 1.45
C MET A 20 2.58 -0.32 0.77
N LYS A 21 2.68 -1.54 0.24
CA LYS A 21 1.52 -2.21 -0.34
C LYS A 21 0.41 -2.33 0.72
N PRO A 22 -0.81 -1.80 0.48
CA PRO A 22 -1.89 -1.81 1.47
C PRO A 22 -2.16 -3.22 1.98
N LYS A 23 -2.47 -3.34 3.28
CA LYS A 23 -2.74 -4.63 3.93
C LYS A 23 -3.85 -5.40 3.22
N LEU A 24 -4.90 -4.70 2.78
CA LEU A 24 -6.03 -5.28 2.08
C LEU A 24 -5.62 -5.86 0.72
N LEU A 25 -4.85 -5.11 -0.07
CA LEU A 25 -4.32 -5.61 -1.35
C LEU A 25 -3.48 -6.86 -1.14
N ARG A 26 -2.58 -6.87 -0.15
CA ARG A 26 -1.79 -8.06 0.19
C ARG A 26 -2.67 -9.27 0.58
N ILE A 27 -3.78 -9.05 1.29
CA ILE A 27 -4.75 -10.11 1.60
C ILE A 27 -5.34 -10.68 0.31
N TYR A 28 -5.81 -9.82 -0.59
CA TYR A 28 -6.36 -10.26 -1.89
C TYR A 28 -5.33 -11.01 -2.73
N GLU A 29 -4.07 -10.57 -2.77
CA GLU A 29 -2.99 -11.28 -3.49
C GLU A 29 -2.75 -12.69 -2.92
N VAL A 30 -2.74 -12.84 -1.59
CA VAL A 30 -2.55 -14.16 -0.98
C VAL A 30 -3.76 -15.06 -1.28
N LEU A 31 -4.97 -14.51 -1.20
CA LEU A 31 -6.20 -15.27 -1.42
C LEU A 31 -6.38 -15.64 -2.90
N SER A 32 -6.10 -14.75 -3.85
CA SER A 32 -6.20 -15.03 -5.28
C SER A 32 -5.30 -16.18 -5.72
N ASN A 33 -4.22 -16.44 -4.96
CA ASN A 33 -3.30 -17.55 -5.19
C ASN A 33 -3.75 -18.87 -4.56
N ARG A 34 -4.69 -18.83 -3.60
CA ARG A 34 -5.08 -19.97 -2.75
C ARG A 34 -6.54 -20.37 -2.87
N MET A 35 -7.39 -19.54 -3.45
CA MET A 35 -8.78 -19.82 -3.72
C MET A 35 -9.25 -19.12 -4.99
N ILE A 36 -10.40 -19.55 -5.50
CA ILE A 36 -11.10 -18.83 -6.55
C ILE A 36 -11.87 -17.69 -5.89
N LEU A 37 -11.51 -16.45 -6.20
CA LEU A 37 -12.26 -15.27 -5.75
C LEU A 37 -13.61 -15.19 -6.47
N SER A 38 -14.61 -14.62 -5.81
CA SER A 38 -15.85 -14.23 -6.47
C SER A 38 -15.56 -13.21 -7.58
N SER A 39 -16.47 -13.06 -8.56
CA SER A 39 -16.27 -12.07 -9.62
C SER A 39 -16.09 -10.65 -9.06
N ASP A 40 -16.89 -10.27 -8.06
CA ASP A 40 -16.81 -8.95 -7.42
C ASP A 40 -15.46 -8.76 -6.70
N ASP A 41 -15.02 -9.75 -5.92
CA ASP A 41 -13.72 -9.73 -5.24
C ASP A 41 -12.55 -9.69 -6.22
N HIS A 42 -12.67 -10.39 -7.35
CA HIS A 42 -11.65 -10.38 -8.39
C HIS A 42 -11.53 -9.00 -9.04
N TYR A 43 -12.64 -8.37 -9.42
CA TYR A 43 -12.63 -7.00 -9.96
C TYR A 43 -12.13 -5.98 -8.93
N TYR A 44 -12.52 -6.15 -7.66
CA TYR A 44 -12.05 -5.28 -6.60
C TYR A 44 -10.54 -5.44 -6.33
N HIS A 45 -10.02 -6.66 -6.36
CA HIS A 45 -8.58 -6.92 -6.30
C HIS A 45 -7.83 -6.22 -7.43
N LEU A 46 -8.28 -6.37 -8.68
CA LEU A 46 -7.67 -5.69 -9.83
C LEU A 46 -7.73 -4.17 -9.71
N HIS A 47 -8.81 -3.64 -9.15
CA HIS A 47 -8.95 -2.20 -8.90
C HIS A 47 -7.94 -1.70 -7.85
N LEU A 48 -7.77 -2.43 -6.74
CA LEU A 48 -6.79 -2.11 -5.70
C LEU A 48 -5.35 -2.14 -6.24
N ASP A 49 -5.02 -3.17 -7.03
CA ASP A 49 -3.68 -3.33 -7.62
C ASP A 49 -3.38 -2.18 -8.60
N LYS A 50 -4.32 -1.88 -9.50
CA LYS A 50 -4.20 -0.75 -10.43
C LYS A 50 -4.08 0.61 -9.74
N GLY A 51 -4.79 0.78 -8.61
CA GLY A 51 -4.69 1.96 -7.76
C GLY A 51 -3.30 2.11 -7.16
N PHE A 52 -2.80 1.04 -6.54
CA PHE A 52 -1.46 0.99 -5.95
C PHE A 52 -0.36 1.25 -6.98
N ASP A 53 -0.45 0.66 -8.18
CA ASP A 53 0.51 0.90 -9.26
C ASP A 53 0.54 2.35 -9.70
N GLY A 54 -0.63 3.00 -9.76
CA GLY A 54 -0.72 4.43 -10.08
C GLY A 54 -0.05 5.31 -9.04
N GLU A 55 -0.36 5.05 -7.78
CA GLU A 55 0.26 5.72 -6.64
C GLU A 55 1.77 5.53 -6.59
N TYR A 56 2.24 4.29 -6.79
CA TYR A 56 3.66 3.95 -6.85
C TYR A 56 4.38 4.63 -8.02
N GLY A 57 3.71 4.78 -9.17
CA GLY A 57 4.23 5.53 -10.31
C GLY A 57 4.50 7.01 -9.99
N LEU A 58 3.75 7.61 -9.05
CA LEU A 58 4.00 8.97 -8.60
C LEU A 58 5.25 9.08 -7.70
N ASP A 59 5.56 8.04 -6.93
CA ASP A 59 6.62 8.07 -5.92
C ASP A 59 7.98 8.43 -6.56
N GLY A 60 8.29 7.90 -7.75
CA GLY A 60 9.50 8.23 -8.50
C GLY A 60 9.61 9.70 -8.95
N LEU A 61 8.49 10.41 -9.06
CA LEU A 61 8.47 11.87 -9.34
C LEU A 61 8.65 12.69 -8.06
N THR A 62 8.36 12.11 -6.90
CA THR A 62 8.51 12.76 -5.58
C THR A 62 9.86 12.49 -4.92
N GLU A 63 10.54 11.41 -5.29
CA GLU A 63 11.86 11.04 -4.75
C GLU A 63 12.89 12.20 -4.83
N PRO A 64 13.01 12.94 -5.94
CA PRO A 64 13.93 14.08 -6.01
C PRO A 64 13.56 15.25 -5.08
N LEU A 65 12.36 15.24 -4.49
CA LEU A 65 11.87 16.28 -3.58
C LEU A 65 12.17 16.00 -2.11
N SER A 66 12.71 14.84 -1.76
CA SER A 66 12.91 14.45 -0.35
C SER A 66 13.88 15.36 0.43
N SER A 67 14.74 16.10 -0.27
CA SER A 67 15.60 17.14 0.30
C SER A 67 14.88 18.47 0.52
N HIS A 68 13.78 18.70 -0.18
CA HIS A 68 13.05 19.97 -0.27
C HIS A 68 11.73 19.96 0.52
N CYS A 69 11.12 18.79 0.69
CA CYS A 69 9.87 18.60 1.42
C CYS A 69 9.83 17.25 2.15
N LEU A 70 8.92 17.13 3.11
CA LEU A 70 8.62 15.85 3.75
C LEU A 70 7.52 15.16 2.95
N VAL A 71 7.87 14.07 2.26
CA VAL A 71 6.95 13.24 1.47
C VAL A 71 6.33 12.19 2.41
N LEU A 72 5.00 12.21 2.55
CA LEU A 72 4.26 11.19 3.29
C LEU A 72 3.27 10.50 2.35
N ASN A 73 3.50 9.23 2.05
CA ASN A 73 2.64 8.44 1.17
C ASN A 73 1.61 7.62 1.95
N ASP A 74 0.43 7.41 1.40
CA ASP A 74 -0.62 6.50 1.89
C ASP A 74 -0.94 6.70 3.39
N LEU A 75 -1.35 7.92 3.77
CA LEU A 75 -1.76 8.23 5.13
C LEU A 75 -3.26 7.93 5.30
N GLN A 76 -3.54 6.83 6.01
CA GLN A 76 -4.87 6.56 6.55
C GLN A 76 -5.07 7.31 7.88
N LEU A 77 -5.92 8.34 7.90
CA LEU A 77 -6.14 9.24 9.04
C LEU A 77 -7.59 9.19 9.52
N GLU A 78 -7.82 9.67 10.74
CA GLU A 78 -9.15 9.84 11.32
C GLU A 78 -9.28 11.20 12.01
N PHE A 79 -10.39 11.87 11.78
CA PHE A 79 -10.76 13.08 12.52
C PHE A 79 -12.24 13.04 12.86
N ARG A 80 -12.59 13.25 14.14
CA ARG A 80 -13.98 13.23 14.65
C ARG A 80 -14.77 11.97 14.22
N LYS A 81 -14.18 10.79 14.36
CA LYS A 81 -14.78 9.49 13.97
C LYS A 81 -15.02 9.30 12.47
N SER A 82 -14.49 10.21 11.64
CA SER A 82 -14.52 10.10 10.20
C SER A 82 -13.12 9.86 9.68
N SER A 83 -12.91 8.68 9.10
CA SER A 83 -11.68 8.32 8.43
C SER A 83 -11.55 8.96 7.05
N PHE A 84 -10.32 9.06 6.56
CA PHE A 84 -9.98 9.48 5.21
C PHE A 84 -8.55 9.04 4.85
N GLN A 85 -8.35 8.71 3.58
CA GLN A 85 -7.04 8.39 3.03
C GLN A 85 -6.45 9.64 2.38
N VAL A 86 -5.13 9.76 2.44
CA VAL A 86 -4.33 10.76 1.73
C VAL A 86 -3.25 10.02 0.95
N ASP A 87 -3.37 9.97 -0.38
CA ASP A 87 -2.51 9.16 -1.24
C ASP A 87 -1.04 9.62 -1.21
N THR A 88 -0.83 10.95 -1.34
CA THR A 88 0.47 11.59 -1.18
C THR A 88 0.32 12.99 -0.59
N LEU A 89 1.09 13.26 0.48
CA LEU A 89 1.16 14.55 1.13
C LEU A 89 2.59 15.07 1.12
N LEU A 90 2.79 16.29 0.62
CA LEU A 90 4.06 17.00 0.70
C LEU A 90 3.96 18.14 1.71
N ILE A 91 4.82 18.12 2.73
CA ILE A 91 4.98 19.24 3.66
C ILE A 91 6.23 20.02 3.24
N CYS A 92 6.00 21.14 2.55
CA CYS A 92 7.05 22.07 2.10
C CYS A 92 7.19 23.23 3.09
N THR A 93 8.17 24.13 2.87
CA THR A 93 8.37 25.28 3.76
C THR A 93 7.22 26.29 3.71
N ASP A 94 6.65 26.49 2.52
CA ASP A 94 5.61 27.47 2.21
C ASP A 94 4.19 26.96 2.49
N LYS A 95 3.89 25.74 2.05
CA LYS A 95 2.54 25.19 2.04
C LYS A 95 2.55 23.66 2.12
N ILE A 96 1.38 23.10 2.42
CA ILE A 96 1.13 21.66 2.34
C ILE A 96 0.46 21.37 1.01
N ARG A 97 0.91 20.33 0.30
CA ARG A 97 0.35 19.91 -0.99
C ARG A 97 -0.21 18.49 -0.87
N LEU A 98 -1.50 18.35 -1.11
CA LEU A 98 -2.27 17.12 -1.11
C LEU A 98 -2.45 16.63 -2.56
N TYR A 99 -2.18 15.36 -2.81
CA TYR A 99 -2.38 14.74 -4.12
C TYR A 99 -3.30 13.53 -3.99
N GLU A 100 -4.35 13.51 -4.83
CA GLU A 100 -5.24 12.37 -5.05
C GLU A 100 -4.85 11.74 -6.39
N VAL A 101 -4.42 10.48 -6.41
CA VAL A 101 -3.81 9.87 -7.60
C VAL A 101 -4.82 8.97 -8.31
N LYS A 102 -4.91 9.11 -9.64
CA LYS A 102 -5.77 8.29 -10.49
C LYS A 102 -4.99 7.70 -11.65
N ASN A 103 -5.10 6.38 -11.78
CA ASN A 103 -4.53 5.60 -12.88
C ASN A 103 -5.59 5.24 -13.93
N TYR A 104 -6.42 6.22 -14.32
CA TYR A 104 -7.45 6.01 -15.34
C TYR A 104 -6.84 5.96 -16.74
N GLU A 105 -7.41 5.17 -17.64
CA GLU A 105 -6.91 5.00 -19.01
C GLU A 105 -7.96 5.40 -20.04
N GLY A 106 -7.51 5.85 -21.21
CA GLY A 106 -8.38 6.24 -22.30
C GLY A 106 -9.10 7.58 -22.08
N VAL A 107 -10.12 7.81 -22.89
CA VAL A 107 -10.80 9.11 -23.01
C VAL A 107 -11.96 9.22 -22.02
N HIS A 108 -11.95 10.29 -21.24
CA HIS A 108 -13.00 10.68 -20.32
C HIS A 108 -13.47 12.09 -20.62
N THR A 109 -14.77 12.35 -20.51
CA THR A 109 -15.36 13.69 -20.61
C THR A 109 -15.76 14.17 -19.22
N TRP A 110 -15.39 15.40 -18.89
CA TRP A 110 -15.78 16.03 -17.63
C TRP A 110 -17.29 16.30 -17.60
N ALA A 111 -17.97 15.88 -16.53
CA ALA A 111 -19.40 16.08 -16.33
C ALA A 111 -19.70 16.47 -14.87
N ASP A 112 -19.17 17.62 -14.45
CA ASP A 112 -19.30 18.18 -13.10
C ASP A 112 -18.89 17.23 -11.98
N ASP A 113 -19.84 16.62 -11.28
CA ASP A 113 -19.61 15.68 -10.19
C ASP A 113 -19.23 14.27 -10.69
N LYS A 114 -19.21 14.08 -12.01
CA LYS A 114 -18.92 12.80 -12.67
C LYS A 114 -17.89 12.95 -13.80
N LEU A 115 -17.34 11.82 -14.20
CA LEU A 115 -16.60 11.63 -15.45
C LEU A 115 -17.33 10.62 -16.32
N LEU A 116 -17.52 10.91 -17.61
CA LEU A 116 -18.10 9.99 -18.58
C LEU A 116 -16.98 9.31 -19.37
N LYS A 117 -16.87 7.98 -19.27
CA LYS A 117 -15.97 7.21 -20.13
C LYS A 117 -16.47 7.20 -21.57
N SER A 118 -15.57 7.06 -22.54
CA SER A 118 -15.92 6.79 -23.94
C SER A 118 -16.83 5.56 -24.13
N THR A 119 -16.80 4.61 -23.18
CA THR A 119 -17.67 3.44 -23.15
C THR A 119 -19.11 3.73 -22.70
N GLY A 120 -19.44 4.98 -22.35
CA GLY A 120 -20.76 5.38 -21.84
C GLY A 120 -20.96 5.19 -20.32
N VAL A 121 -19.92 4.76 -19.60
CA VAL A 121 -20.00 4.51 -18.15
C VAL A 121 -19.64 5.78 -17.37
N TYR A 122 -20.45 6.12 -16.37
CA TYR A 122 -20.18 7.23 -15.45
C TYR A 122 -19.35 6.77 -14.26
N LEU A 123 -18.35 7.58 -13.90
CA LEU A 123 -17.54 7.46 -12.69
C LEU A 123 -17.74 8.71 -11.81
N GLU A 124 -17.59 8.57 -10.49
CA GLU A 124 -17.50 9.75 -9.60
C GLU A 124 -16.27 10.57 -9.99
N ASN A 125 -16.41 11.89 -9.99
CA ASN A 125 -15.29 12.77 -10.28
C ASN A 125 -14.30 12.79 -9.11
N PRO A 126 -13.02 12.44 -9.32
CA PRO A 126 -11.98 12.47 -8.28
C PRO A 126 -11.86 13.82 -7.58
N TRP A 127 -12.25 14.91 -8.23
CA TRP A 127 -12.28 16.24 -7.62
C TRP A 127 -13.18 16.30 -6.39
N VAL A 128 -14.33 15.62 -6.40
CA VAL A 128 -15.26 15.56 -5.26
C VAL A 128 -14.60 14.87 -4.06
N GLN A 129 -13.90 13.75 -4.31
CA GLN A 129 -13.12 13.04 -3.30
C GLN A 129 -12.02 13.94 -2.73
N LEU A 130 -11.24 14.59 -3.60
CA LEU A 130 -10.17 15.50 -3.21
C LEU A 130 -10.68 16.65 -2.31
N GLN A 131 -11.82 17.28 -2.63
CA GLN A 131 -12.38 18.34 -1.80
C GLN A 131 -12.77 17.83 -0.40
N ARG A 132 -13.40 16.65 -0.31
CA ARG A 132 -13.75 16.02 0.97
C ARG A 132 -12.49 15.74 1.81
N THR A 133 -11.46 15.18 1.19
CA THR A 133 -10.17 14.89 1.84
C THR A 133 -9.47 16.16 2.30
N LYS A 134 -9.43 17.19 1.45
CA LYS A 134 -8.84 18.50 1.78
C LYS A 134 -9.48 19.12 3.02
N VAL A 135 -10.82 19.21 3.07
CA VAL A 135 -11.54 19.79 4.22
C VAL A 135 -11.23 19.03 5.51
N LYS A 136 -11.23 17.69 5.47
CA LYS A 136 -10.89 16.87 6.64
C LYS A 136 -9.44 17.11 7.09
N LEU A 137 -8.50 17.19 6.14
CA LEU A 137 -7.11 17.45 6.43
C LEU A 137 -6.91 18.85 7.05
N GLU A 138 -7.53 19.90 6.51
CA GLU A 138 -7.45 21.26 7.05
C GLU A 138 -7.98 21.35 8.49
N LEU A 139 -9.12 20.70 8.77
CA LEU A 139 -9.67 20.62 10.12
C LEU A 139 -8.73 19.86 11.09
N LEU A 140 -8.12 18.78 10.63
CA LEU A 140 -7.13 18.04 11.41
C LEU A 140 -5.90 18.91 11.69
N LEU A 141 -5.34 19.57 10.68
CA LEU A 141 -4.18 20.46 10.81
C LEU A 141 -4.45 21.60 11.79
N GLN A 142 -5.65 22.20 11.75
CA GLN A 142 -6.07 23.23 12.70
C GLN A 142 -6.06 22.70 14.14
N SER A 143 -6.51 21.45 14.36
CA SER A 143 -6.48 20.82 15.68
C SER A 143 -5.06 20.52 16.19
N LEU A 144 -4.09 20.47 15.27
CA LEU A 144 -2.66 20.32 15.56
C LEU A 144 -1.93 21.67 15.64
N SER A 145 -2.68 22.79 15.68
CA SER A 145 -2.14 24.16 15.66
C SER A 145 -1.29 24.50 14.44
N CYS A 146 -1.54 23.84 13.30
CA CYS A 146 -0.90 24.15 12.02
C CYS A 146 -1.81 25.06 11.18
N GLN A 147 -1.28 26.21 10.74
CA GLN A 147 -1.99 27.20 9.91
C GLN A 147 -1.51 27.24 8.45
N MET A 148 -0.72 26.25 8.03
CA MET A 148 -0.20 26.20 6.66
C MET A 148 -1.34 26.04 5.66
N LYS A 149 -1.27 26.77 4.54
CA LYS A 149 -2.23 26.64 3.43
C LYS A 149 -2.12 25.23 2.83
N VAL A 150 -3.27 24.62 2.52
CA VAL A 150 -3.35 23.35 1.78
C VAL A 150 -3.73 23.61 0.32
N GLU A 151 -2.82 23.25 -0.59
CA GLU A 151 -3.13 23.09 -2.01
C GLU A 151 -3.40 21.63 -2.31
N ALA A 152 -4.36 21.35 -3.18
CA ALA A 152 -4.85 20.00 -3.39
C ALA A 152 -5.02 19.77 -4.90
N TYR A 153 -4.50 18.67 -5.43
CA TYR A 153 -4.51 18.36 -6.85
C TYR A 153 -4.99 16.92 -7.10
N VAL A 154 -5.82 16.73 -8.13
CA VAL A 154 -6.04 15.40 -8.71
C VAL A 154 -4.91 15.13 -9.70
N VAL A 155 -4.22 13.99 -9.60
CA VAL A 155 -3.11 13.63 -10.49
C VAL A 155 -3.52 12.44 -11.35
N TYR A 156 -3.58 12.64 -12.66
CA TYR A 156 -3.76 11.55 -13.61
C TYR A 156 -2.39 11.09 -14.10
N ILE A 157 -1.96 9.90 -13.68
CA ILE A 157 -0.58 9.43 -13.90
C ILE A 157 -0.42 8.59 -15.18
N ASN A 158 -1.52 7.99 -15.67
CA ASN A 158 -1.48 7.11 -16.83
C ASN A 158 -1.23 7.91 -18.12
N PRO A 159 -0.18 7.64 -18.91
CA PRO A 159 0.10 8.36 -20.15
C PRO A 159 -1.01 8.28 -21.22
N GLU A 160 -1.85 7.24 -21.18
CA GLU A 160 -2.97 7.05 -22.11
C GLU A 160 -4.26 7.75 -21.65
N PHE A 161 -4.23 8.46 -20.52
CA PHE A 161 -5.39 9.22 -20.04
C PHE A 161 -5.59 10.51 -20.86
N THR A 162 -6.83 10.74 -21.26
CA THR A 162 -7.26 12.00 -21.88
C THR A 162 -8.54 12.50 -21.21
N LEU A 163 -8.54 13.77 -20.80
CA LEU A 163 -9.71 14.45 -20.25
C LEU A 163 -10.21 15.52 -21.22
N LEU A 164 -11.44 15.34 -21.71
CA LEU A 164 -12.15 16.28 -22.56
C LEU A 164 -13.03 17.22 -21.72
N GLU A 165 -13.27 18.42 -22.25
CA GLU A 165 -14.16 19.42 -21.64
C GLU A 165 -13.75 19.83 -20.22
N ALA A 166 -12.45 19.71 -19.93
CA ALA A 166 -11.89 20.00 -18.62
C ALA A 166 -12.03 21.49 -18.28
N LYS A 167 -12.44 21.81 -17.05
CA LYS A 167 -12.63 23.20 -16.59
C LYS A 167 -11.27 23.90 -16.43
N ALA A 168 -11.13 25.11 -16.99
CA ALA A 168 -9.88 25.88 -16.98
C ALA A 168 -9.25 26.07 -15.58
N ASP A 169 -10.06 26.17 -14.53
CA ASP A 169 -9.62 26.42 -13.15
C ASP A 169 -9.56 25.15 -12.29
N GLY A 170 -9.58 23.97 -12.90
CA GLY A 170 -9.55 22.72 -12.16
C GLY A 170 -8.17 22.45 -11.54
N ASN A 171 -8.14 22.19 -10.23
CA ASN A 171 -6.93 21.71 -9.55
C ASN A 171 -6.68 20.23 -9.92
N TYR A 172 -6.30 19.98 -11.16
CA TYR A 172 -5.89 18.67 -11.65
C TYR A 172 -4.61 18.78 -12.48
N LEU A 173 -3.85 17.68 -12.54
CA LEU A 173 -2.63 17.54 -13.32
C LEU A 173 -2.84 16.41 -14.31
N LEU A 174 -2.83 16.75 -15.59
CA LEU A 174 -2.85 15.77 -16.69
C LEU A 174 -1.47 15.11 -16.83
N PRO A 175 -1.37 13.91 -17.43
CA PRO A 175 -0.13 13.15 -17.51
C PRO A 175 1.07 13.95 -18.05
N SER A 176 0.83 14.81 -19.05
CA SER A 176 1.85 15.68 -19.64
C SER A 176 2.33 16.80 -18.72
N GLN A 177 1.54 17.20 -17.73
CA GLN A 177 1.83 18.28 -16.79
C GLN A 177 2.54 17.78 -15.53
N VAL A 178 2.32 16.51 -15.14
CA VAL A 178 2.84 15.93 -13.89
C VAL A 178 4.36 16.11 -13.75
N PRO A 179 5.22 15.77 -14.73
CA PRO A 179 6.68 15.86 -14.53
C PRO A 179 7.16 17.30 -14.33
N LEU A 180 6.59 18.27 -15.05
CA LEU A 180 6.96 19.67 -14.91
C LEU A 180 6.51 20.23 -13.57
N HIS A 181 5.31 19.87 -13.12
CA HIS A 181 4.78 20.26 -11.81
C HIS A 181 5.74 19.89 -10.68
N PHE A 182 6.11 18.60 -10.54
CA PHE A 182 6.99 18.18 -9.45
C PHE A 182 8.40 18.77 -9.56
N ARG A 183 8.97 18.92 -10.77
CA ARG A 183 10.26 19.62 -10.94
C ARG A 183 10.21 21.08 -10.45
N SER A 184 9.09 21.76 -10.64
CA SER A 184 8.93 23.15 -10.18
C SER A 184 8.88 23.30 -8.65
N LEU A 185 8.68 22.21 -7.92
CA LEU A 185 8.64 22.19 -6.45
C LEU A 185 10.03 22.06 -5.81
N GLN A 186 11.09 21.91 -6.60
CA GLN A 186 12.46 21.85 -6.08
C GLN A 186 12.89 23.24 -5.61
N THR A 187 12.94 23.45 -4.29
CA THR A 187 13.30 24.72 -3.65
C THR A 187 14.64 24.61 -2.93
N LYS A 188 15.40 25.70 -2.77
CA LYS A 188 16.63 25.65 -1.95
C LYS A 188 16.35 25.44 -0.46
N GLU A 189 15.13 25.71 -0.02
CA GLU A 189 14.72 25.61 1.38
C GLU A 189 14.49 24.15 1.79
N THR A 190 14.71 23.87 3.07
CA THR A 190 14.50 22.55 3.66
C THR A 190 13.47 22.62 4.78
N PRO A 191 12.75 21.52 5.06
CA PRO A 191 11.72 21.50 6.09
C PRO A 191 12.25 21.84 7.49
N SER A 192 11.59 22.81 8.13
CA SER A 192 11.85 23.26 9.49
C SER A 192 11.54 22.20 10.55
N PHE A 193 11.96 22.47 11.80
CA PHE A 193 11.64 21.60 12.94
C PHE A 193 10.13 21.42 13.14
N GLU A 194 9.33 22.48 13.02
CA GLU A 194 7.88 22.39 13.19
C GLU A 194 7.21 21.54 12.09
N GLN A 195 7.71 21.60 10.86
CA GLN A 195 7.22 20.75 9.76
C GLN A 195 7.54 19.28 9.99
N ARG A 196 8.74 18.97 10.50
CA ARG A 196 9.11 17.61 10.90
C ARG A 196 8.25 17.11 12.04
N ARG A 197 8.03 17.94 13.06
CA ARG A 197 7.13 17.64 14.18
C ARG A 197 5.70 17.38 13.71
N LEU A 198 5.20 18.16 12.74
CA LEU A 198 3.90 17.92 12.12
C LEU A 198 3.85 16.56 11.41
N ALA A 199 4.87 16.24 10.61
CA ALA A 199 4.98 14.94 9.94
C ALA A 199 4.97 13.78 10.94
N GLU A 200 5.72 13.87 12.02
CA GLU A 200 5.72 12.88 13.11
C GLU A 200 4.35 12.74 13.76
N ARG A 201 3.61 13.84 13.97
CA ARG A 201 2.24 13.79 14.50
C ARG A 201 1.29 13.10 13.54
N LEU A 202 1.36 13.38 12.24
CA LEU A 202 0.55 12.70 11.23
C LEU A 202 0.87 11.20 11.17
N LEU A 203 2.15 10.83 11.30
CA LEU A 203 2.56 9.42 11.41
C LEU A 203 2.00 8.73 12.66
N GLN A 204 1.92 9.42 13.80
CA GLN A 204 1.33 8.88 15.02
C GLN A 204 -0.19 8.69 14.90
N LEU A 205 -0.85 9.50 14.07
CA LEU A 205 -2.29 9.41 13.79
C LEU A 205 -2.62 8.40 12.68
N HIS A 206 -1.62 7.97 11.91
CA HIS A 206 -1.80 7.01 10.83
C HIS A 206 -2.24 5.64 11.37
N ASN A 207 -3.35 5.13 10.86
CA ASN A 207 -3.87 3.81 11.20
C ASN A 207 -3.96 2.91 9.96
N PRO A 208 -2.96 2.06 9.68
CA PRO A 208 -2.94 1.21 8.49
C PRO A 208 -3.95 0.05 8.51
N ASP A 209 -4.61 -0.20 9.64
CA ASP A 209 -5.56 -1.32 9.80
C ASP A 209 -7.02 -0.94 9.46
N TYR A 210 -7.27 0.28 9.01
CA TYR A 210 -8.61 0.79 8.68
C TYR A 210 -8.86 0.86 7.16
N PRO A 211 -10.07 0.52 6.64
CA PRO A 211 -11.21 -0.08 7.33
C PRO A 211 -11.11 -1.61 7.46
N PRO A 212 -11.46 -2.20 8.61
CA PRO A 212 -11.29 -3.65 8.84
C PRO A 212 -12.30 -4.55 8.11
N HIS A 213 -13.41 -3.99 7.61
CA HIS A 213 -14.59 -4.74 7.15
C HIS A 213 -14.64 -4.99 5.63
N MET A 214 -13.60 -4.65 4.87
CA MET A 214 -13.56 -4.82 3.40
C MET A 214 -12.86 -6.12 2.96
N LYS A 215 -12.60 -7.04 3.89
CA LYS A 215 -11.95 -8.31 3.58
C LYS A 215 -12.97 -9.29 2.98
N PRO A 216 -12.56 -10.11 1.99
CA PRO A 216 -13.40 -11.18 1.50
C PRO A 216 -13.62 -12.22 2.61
N VAL A 217 -14.71 -12.97 2.51
CA VAL A 217 -15.00 -14.07 3.44
C VAL A 217 -14.21 -15.30 3.00
N TYR A 218 -13.40 -15.85 3.89
CA TYR A 218 -12.66 -17.09 3.67
C TYR A 218 -12.52 -17.89 4.96
N CYS A 219 -12.54 -19.21 4.84
CA CYS A 219 -12.22 -20.14 5.92
C CYS A 219 -10.88 -20.81 5.65
N TYR A 220 -10.19 -21.22 6.70
CA TYR A 220 -8.89 -21.87 6.55
C TYR A 220 -9.01 -23.12 5.66
N GLU A 221 -10.05 -23.91 5.84
CA GLU A 221 -10.26 -25.20 5.18
C GLU A 221 -10.38 -25.08 3.66
N ASP A 222 -10.90 -23.94 3.17
CA ASP A 222 -11.13 -23.69 1.74
C ASP A 222 -9.88 -23.20 1.00
N LEU A 223 -8.83 -22.80 1.73
CA LEU A 223 -7.61 -22.27 1.14
C LEU A 223 -6.65 -23.41 0.77
N ARG A 224 -6.22 -23.43 -0.50
CA ARG A 224 -5.16 -24.33 -0.99
C ARG A 224 -3.90 -24.17 -0.14
N LYS A 225 -3.39 -25.29 0.37
CA LYS A 225 -2.14 -25.38 1.14
C LYS A 225 -0.95 -25.56 0.21
N GLY A 226 0.22 -25.12 0.65
CA GLY A 226 1.43 -25.18 -0.16
C GLY A 226 2.27 -23.91 -0.05
N ILE A 227 3.43 -23.96 -0.71
CA ILE A 227 4.33 -22.82 -0.83
C ILE A 227 3.98 -22.03 -2.10
N GLY A 228 3.55 -20.78 -1.92
CA GLY A 228 3.36 -19.84 -3.03
C GLY A 228 4.69 -19.41 -3.68
N CYS A 229 4.72 -19.41 -5.01
CA CYS A 229 5.83 -18.84 -5.77
C CYS A 229 5.88 -17.32 -5.57
N PRO A 230 7.02 -16.73 -5.19
CA PRO A 230 7.12 -15.30 -4.96
C PRO A 230 6.97 -14.45 -6.24
N ALA A 231 7.15 -15.06 -7.42
CA ALA A 231 7.12 -14.37 -8.71
C ALA A 231 5.77 -14.46 -9.42
N CYS A 232 5.09 -15.61 -9.37
CA CYS A 232 3.82 -15.82 -10.08
C CYS A 232 2.64 -16.25 -9.18
N GLY A 233 2.86 -16.40 -7.88
CA GLY A 233 1.81 -16.79 -6.94
C GLY A 233 1.42 -18.26 -6.97
N THR A 234 1.77 -19.03 -8.02
CA THR A 234 1.46 -20.47 -8.10
C THR A 234 1.89 -21.22 -6.85
N VAL A 235 0.93 -21.90 -6.22
CA VAL A 235 1.14 -22.69 -5.01
C VAL A 235 1.63 -24.09 -5.39
N ALA A 236 2.81 -24.45 -4.88
CA ALA A 236 3.37 -25.79 -5.01
C ALA A 236 3.00 -26.66 -3.80
N GLU A 237 2.52 -27.87 -4.06
CA GLU A 237 2.08 -28.82 -3.03
C GLU A 237 3.24 -29.58 -2.38
N ALA A 238 4.32 -29.86 -3.13
CA ALA A 238 5.48 -30.60 -2.65
C ALA A 238 6.79 -29.87 -2.94
N PHE A 239 7.71 -29.86 -1.96
CA PHE A 239 9.07 -29.37 -2.16
C PHE A 239 10.11 -30.27 -1.48
N HIS A 240 11.24 -30.46 -2.14
CA HIS A 240 12.38 -31.24 -1.63
C HIS A 240 13.69 -30.44 -1.77
N GLY A 241 14.66 -30.73 -0.90
CA GLY A 241 15.98 -30.08 -0.96
C GLY A 241 15.99 -28.62 -0.47
N HIS A 242 16.99 -27.84 -0.88
CA HIS A 242 17.21 -26.46 -0.44
C HIS A 242 16.61 -25.40 -1.37
N PHE A 243 16.33 -25.79 -2.61
CA PHE A 243 15.78 -24.92 -3.65
C PHE A 243 14.63 -25.62 -4.35
N ILE A 244 13.61 -24.85 -4.71
CA ILE A 244 12.52 -25.30 -5.58
C ILE A 244 12.46 -24.39 -6.81
N LYS A 245 12.20 -24.99 -7.97
CA LYS A 245 11.90 -24.29 -9.21
C LYS A 245 10.39 -24.27 -9.39
N CYS A 246 9.81 -23.09 -9.59
CA CYS A 246 8.40 -22.98 -9.93
C CYS A 246 8.13 -23.67 -11.26
N GLN A 247 7.11 -24.54 -11.31
CA GLN A 247 6.75 -25.26 -12.53
C GLN A 247 6.02 -24.37 -13.55
N THR A 248 5.48 -23.22 -13.11
CA THR A 248 4.77 -22.27 -13.98
C THR A 248 5.73 -21.24 -14.59
N CYS A 249 6.43 -20.46 -13.76
CA CYS A 249 7.28 -19.37 -14.26
C CYS A 249 8.78 -19.69 -14.29
N GLY A 250 9.21 -20.85 -13.79
CA GLY A 250 10.62 -21.25 -13.77
C GLY A 250 11.47 -20.58 -12.68
N GLU A 251 10.90 -19.69 -11.86
CA GLU A 251 11.60 -18.99 -10.78
C GLU A 251 12.24 -19.98 -9.79
N ARG A 252 13.53 -19.76 -9.48
CA ARG A 252 14.28 -20.59 -8.52
C ARG A 252 14.28 -19.93 -7.15
N MET A 253 13.60 -20.53 -6.19
CA MET A 253 13.48 -19.98 -4.84
C MET A 253 14.17 -20.85 -3.79
N ASN A 254 14.76 -20.20 -2.78
CA ASN A 254 15.28 -20.87 -1.60
C ASN A 254 14.13 -21.29 -0.69
N VAL A 255 14.08 -22.56 -0.31
CA VAL A 255 12.97 -23.13 0.47
C VAL A 255 12.83 -22.47 1.85
N LYS A 256 13.93 -22.13 2.52
CA LYS A 256 13.87 -21.45 3.84
C LYS A 256 13.21 -20.08 3.72
N LYS A 257 13.57 -19.30 2.70
CA LYS A 257 12.94 -17.99 2.41
C LYS A 257 11.47 -18.14 2.03
N ALA A 258 11.15 -19.14 1.22
CA ALA A 258 9.78 -19.42 0.80
C ALA A 258 8.87 -19.79 1.99
N ILE A 259 9.33 -20.67 2.88
CA ILE A 259 8.60 -21.00 4.12
C ILE A 259 8.37 -19.74 4.98
N LYS A 260 9.40 -18.90 5.19
CA LYS A 260 9.25 -17.65 5.95
C LYS A 260 8.17 -16.75 5.35
N ARG A 261 8.18 -16.55 4.03
CA ARG A 261 7.14 -15.74 3.35
C ARG A 261 5.75 -16.32 3.55
N ASN A 262 5.60 -17.65 3.42
CA ASN A 262 4.31 -18.30 3.62
C ASN A 262 3.81 -18.21 5.07
N ILE A 263 4.71 -18.23 6.06
CA ILE A 263 4.36 -17.95 7.46
C ILE A 263 3.83 -16.52 7.60
N GLU A 264 4.46 -15.54 6.97
CA GLU A 264 3.96 -14.15 6.98
C GLU A 264 2.60 -14.01 6.28
N ASP A 265 2.38 -14.72 5.16
CA ASP A 265 1.09 -14.78 4.49
C ASP A 265 0.01 -15.38 5.41
N PHE A 266 0.34 -16.43 6.17
CA PHE A 266 -0.57 -17.01 7.15
C PHE A 266 -0.92 -15.99 8.25
N ARG A 267 0.08 -15.31 8.82
CA ARG A 267 -0.16 -14.28 9.85
C ARG A 267 -0.98 -13.10 9.35
N LEU A 268 -0.85 -12.77 8.06
CA LEU A 268 -1.61 -11.72 7.41
C LEU A 268 -3.11 -12.08 7.33
N LEU A 269 -3.41 -13.34 6.97
CA LEU A 269 -4.78 -13.84 6.86
C LEU A 269 -5.41 -14.19 8.22
N PHE A 270 -4.63 -14.80 9.11
CA PHE A 270 -5.09 -15.33 10.39
C PHE A 270 -4.33 -14.68 11.56
N PRO A 271 -4.49 -13.36 11.79
CA PRO A 271 -3.71 -12.62 12.78
C PRO A 271 -3.94 -13.10 14.22
N ASP A 272 -5.12 -13.65 14.51
CA ASP A 272 -5.51 -14.13 15.83
C ASP A 272 -5.17 -15.62 16.06
N GLU A 273 -4.71 -16.34 15.03
CA GLU A 273 -4.35 -17.75 15.16
C GLU A 273 -2.94 -17.94 15.75
N LYS A 274 -2.80 -18.97 16.60
CA LYS A 274 -1.51 -19.33 17.18
C LYS A 274 -0.60 -19.94 16.12
N LEU A 275 0.59 -19.35 15.97
CA LEU A 275 1.63 -19.88 15.09
C LEU A 275 2.26 -21.12 15.73
N THR A 276 1.91 -22.32 15.27
CA THR A 276 2.50 -23.59 15.74
C THR A 276 3.21 -24.33 14.61
N THR A 277 4.17 -25.20 14.95
CA THR A 277 4.88 -26.01 13.95
C THR A 277 3.92 -26.88 13.12
N ASN A 278 2.92 -27.49 13.77
CA ASN A 278 1.96 -28.35 13.07
C ASN A 278 1.05 -27.53 12.14
N ARG A 279 0.57 -26.36 12.59
CA ARG A 279 -0.24 -25.46 11.74
C ARG A 279 0.55 -24.98 10.53
N MET A 280 1.84 -24.67 10.70
CA MET A 280 2.68 -24.21 9.60
C MET A 280 3.09 -25.32 8.65
N LEU A 281 3.27 -26.55 9.17
CA LEU A 281 3.46 -27.73 8.35
C LEU A 281 2.26 -27.97 7.43
N ASP A 282 1.05 -27.90 7.97
CA ASP A 282 -0.17 -28.00 7.19
C ASP A 282 -0.31 -26.84 6.19
N TRP A 283 -0.12 -25.59 6.63
CA TRP A 283 -0.23 -24.40 5.76
C TRP A 283 0.73 -24.44 4.56
N CYS A 284 1.98 -24.83 4.81
CA CYS A 284 3.00 -24.91 3.77
C CYS A 284 2.80 -26.12 2.84
N GLY A 285 1.83 -27.01 3.11
CA GLY A 285 1.40 -28.15 2.29
C GLY A 285 2.41 -29.30 2.21
N SER A 286 3.67 -29.04 2.51
CA SER A 286 4.74 -30.02 2.60
C SER A 286 5.92 -29.43 3.37
N GLY A 287 6.91 -30.27 3.67
CA GLY A 287 8.16 -29.85 4.29
C GLY A 287 8.58 -30.74 5.44
N ASP A 288 9.86 -30.64 5.77
CA ASP A 288 10.42 -31.26 6.96
C ASP A 288 9.96 -30.48 8.20
N LYS A 289 9.28 -31.17 9.13
CA LYS A 289 8.81 -30.61 10.40
C LYS A 289 9.94 -29.96 11.18
N ASP A 290 11.14 -30.54 11.16
CA ASP A 290 12.30 -30.00 11.88
C ASP A 290 12.79 -28.70 11.24
N ARG A 291 12.68 -28.59 9.91
CA ARG A 291 13.00 -27.36 9.19
C ARG A 291 12.03 -26.24 9.55
N ILE A 292 10.73 -26.50 9.57
CA ILE A 292 9.71 -25.51 9.97
C ILE A 292 9.92 -25.10 11.42
N TYR A 293 10.11 -26.06 12.32
CA TYR A 293 10.43 -25.79 13.73
C TYR A 293 11.66 -24.89 13.89
N ARG A 294 12.74 -25.19 13.16
CA ARG A 294 13.98 -24.39 13.19
C ARG A 294 13.75 -22.97 12.69
N ILE A 295 13.03 -22.81 11.57
CA ILE A 295 12.68 -21.50 11.02
C ILE A 295 11.87 -20.69 12.04
N LEU A 296 10.88 -21.32 12.68
CA LEU A 296 10.05 -20.67 13.68
C LEU A 296 10.88 -20.22 14.88
N ARG A 297 11.74 -21.10 15.41
CA ARG A 297 12.62 -20.81 16.55
C ARG A 297 13.64 -19.71 16.26
N GLU A 298 14.14 -19.64 15.03
CA GLU A 298 15.10 -18.61 14.61
C GLU A 298 14.46 -17.25 14.34
N SER A 299 13.17 -17.22 13.97
CA SER A 299 12.52 -16.01 13.45
C SER A 299 11.51 -15.39 14.41
N TYR A 300 11.02 -16.14 15.40
CA TYR A 300 9.94 -15.72 16.29
C TYR A 300 10.21 -16.12 17.74
N GLN A 301 9.57 -15.42 18.68
CA GLN A 301 9.75 -15.71 20.10
C GLN A 301 8.83 -16.86 20.53
N PRO A 302 9.36 -17.92 21.17
CA PRO A 302 8.53 -19.01 21.67
C PRO A 302 7.73 -18.57 22.90
N LYS A 303 6.45 -18.96 22.95
CA LYS A 303 5.57 -18.82 24.12
C LYS A 303 4.91 -20.16 24.45
N GLY A 304 4.56 -20.34 25.72
CA GLY A 304 3.95 -21.57 26.23
C GLY A 304 4.96 -22.70 26.51
N ASN A 305 4.46 -23.78 27.08
CA ASN A 305 5.27 -24.91 27.56
C ASN A 305 5.09 -26.14 26.66
N ALA A 306 6.16 -26.89 26.42
CA ALA A 306 6.21 -28.20 25.75
C ALA A 306 5.12 -28.40 24.66
N HIS A 307 4.02 -29.09 25.01
CA HIS A 307 2.93 -29.46 24.10
C HIS A 307 2.04 -28.29 23.64
N GLY A 308 2.08 -27.15 24.32
CA GLY A 308 1.34 -25.93 23.98
C GLY A 308 2.23 -24.81 23.42
N ARG A 309 3.45 -25.13 22.95
CA ARG A 309 4.37 -24.11 22.39
C ARG A 309 3.80 -23.51 21.10
N TYR A 310 3.77 -22.19 21.06
CA TYR A 310 3.48 -21.39 19.87
C TYR A 310 4.50 -20.26 19.76
N TYR A 311 4.45 -19.54 18.65
CA TYR A 311 5.41 -18.50 18.31
C TYR A 311 4.69 -17.15 18.11
N ILE A 312 5.37 -16.06 18.45
CA ILE A 312 4.91 -14.67 18.23
C ILE A 312 5.96 -13.84 17.51
#